data_AF-A0A535TY71-F1
#
_entry.id   AF-A0A535TY71-F1
#
_cell.length_a   1.000
_cell.length_b   1.000
_cell.length_c   1.000
_cell.angle_alpha   90.00
_cell.angle_beta   90.00
_cell.angle_gamma   90.00
#
_symmetry.space_group_name_H-M   'P 1'
#
loop_
_entity.id
_entity.type
_entity.pdbx_description
1 polymer ?
#
loop_
_entity_poly.entity_id
_entity_poly.type
_entity_poly.pdbx_seq_one_letter_code
_entity_poly.pdbx_strand_id
1 'polypeptide(L)'
;MAADRGRHPRNQPARDCGRGGSGVAGGAALAEGGGGGRMTGSLAARIAAGLLGTTLTLSACATTPIVGVLPSASAPVPVVYAAIGASETYGIGATDRYRQAWPQVFFNDVLPRSAVLYNFGIPGATTAQALQDEVPAAIAAHPTVVTVWLNVNDLIRGVSAAD
;
A
#
# COMPACT_ATOMS: atom_id res chain seq x y z
N MET A 1 6.28 -49.97 -42.89
CA MET A 1 7.63 -49.51 -42.49
C MET A 1 7.42 -48.39 -41.48
N ALA A 2 7.31 -48.71 -40.18
CA ALA A 2 8.40 -48.69 -39.17
C ALA A 2 9.05 -47.29 -39.06
N ALA A 3 9.13 -46.57 -37.93
CA ALA A 3 9.15 -46.91 -36.50
C ALA A 3 8.52 -45.74 -35.69
N ASP A 4 7.74 -45.94 -34.62
CA ASP A 4 8.13 -46.23 -33.23
C ASP A 4 9.18 -45.28 -32.63
N ARG A 5 8.77 -44.44 -31.66
CA ARG A 5 9.24 -44.47 -30.26
C ARG A 5 8.62 -43.34 -29.43
N GLY A 6 7.70 -43.73 -28.56
CA GLY A 6 7.26 -42.95 -27.41
C GLY A 6 8.12 -43.19 -26.16
N ARG A 7 7.78 -42.44 -25.10
CA ARG A 7 8.28 -42.43 -23.70
C ARG A 7 9.50 -41.57 -23.39
N HIS A 8 9.21 -40.43 -22.75
CA HIS A 8 10.08 -39.84 -21.72
C HIS A 8 9.48 -40.12 -20.32
N PRO A 9 10.22 -40.75 -19.40
CA PRO A 9 9.80 -40.86 -18.01
C PRO A 9 10.19 -39.62 -17.19
N ARG A 10 9.29 -39.29 -16.25
CA ARG A 10 9.47 -38.37 -15.12
C ARG A 10 10.69 -38.78 -14.29
N ASN A 11 11.44 -37.81 -13.77
CA ASN A 11 12.25 -37.98 -12.56
C ASN A 11 12.41 -36.63 -11.83
N GLN A 12 11.61 -36.45 -10.79
CA GLN A 12 11.88 -35.55 -9.66
C GLN A 12 12.59 -36.35 -8.57
N PRO A 13 13.59 -35.78 -7.88
CA PRO A 13 13.87 -36.14 -6.50
C PRO A 13 13.23 -35.14 -5.53
N ALA A 14 12.51 -35.71 -4.55
CA ALA A 14 12.05 -35.05 -3.34
C ALA A 14 13.08 -35.21 -2.21
N ARG A 15 12.86 -34.43 -1.13
CA ARG A 15 13.50 -34.41 0.21
C ARG A 15 14.64 -33.38 0.30
N ASP A 16 14.69 -32.52 1.32
CA ASP A 16 14.64 -32.94 2.72
C ASP A 16 14.01 -31.92 3.69
N CYS A 17 13.52 -32.49 4.79
CA CYS A 17 12.89 -31.85 5.93
C CYS A 17 13.93 -31.40 6.96
N GLY A 18 13.63 -30.33 7.68
CA GLY A 18 14.22 -30.07 9.00
C GLY A 18 14.45 -28.58 9.25
N ARG A 19 14.25 -28.04 10.44
CA ARG A 19 13.77 -28.59 11.71
C ARG A 19 13.47 -27.35 12.55
N GLY A 20 12.21 -27.20 12.97
CA GLY A 20 11.85 -26.29 14.04
C GLY A 20 12.32 -26.86 15.39
N GLY A 21 12.82 -25.99 16.25
CA GLY A 21 13.01 -26.19 17.68
C GLY A 21 13.23 -24.81 18.30
N SER A 22 12.30 -24.23 19.05
CA SER A 22 11.75 -24.59 20.37
C SER A 22 12.67 -24.22 21.53
N GLY A 23 12.16 -23.34 22.40
CA GLY A 23 12.60 -23.16 23.78
C GLY A 23 13.41 -21.90 24.03
N VAL A 24 13.31 -21.18 25.15
CA VAL A 24 12.63 -21.43 26.43
C VAL A 24 12.42 -20.08 27.12
N ALA A 25 11.31 -19.98 27.86
CA ALA A 25 10.95 -18.88 28.75
C ALA A 25 11.79 -18.84 30.03
N GLY A 26 11.87 -17.67 30.68
CA GLY A 26 12.33 -17.53 32.06
C GLY A 26 13.15 -16.25 32.23
N GLY A 27 12.94 -15.40 33.22
CA GLY A 27 12.03 -15.42 34.35
C GLY A 27 12.00 -14.02 34.95
N ALA A 28 10.89 -13.69 35.62
CA ALA A 28 10.73 -12.50 36.42
C ALA A 28 11.28 -12.70 37.84
N ALA A 29 11.31 -11.60 38.59
CA ALA A 29 11.74 -11.38 39.99
C ALA A 29 13.16 -10.81 40.09
N LEU A 30 13.43 -9.72 40.82
CA LEU A 30 12.97 -9.39 42.17
C LEU A 30 12.89 -7.86 42.34
N ALA A 31 11.85 -7.37 43.02
CA ALA A 31 11.85 -6.05 43.64
C ALA A 31 11.21 -6.19 45.03
N GLU A 32 12.01 -5.99 46.07
CA GLU A 32 11.58 -5.90 47.46
C GLU A 32 12.35 -4.77 48.17
N GLY A 33 11.66 -4.12 49.12
CA GLY A 33 12.20 -3.11 50.04
C GLY A 33 11.63 -1.70 49.77
N GLY A 34 10.73 -1.09 50.55
CA GLY A 34 10.23 -1.42 51.88
C GLY A 34 10.89 -0.55 52.97
N GLY A 35 10.17 0.48 53.44
CA GLY A 35 10.48 1.28 54.66
C GLY A 35 10.78 2.76 54.35
N GLY A 36 10.25 3.78 55.03
CA GLY A 36 9.49 3.88 56.28
C GLY A 36 10.00 5.08 57.09
N GLY A 37 9.13 6.03 57.46
CA GLY A 37 9.38 7.16 58.40
C GLY A 37 8.67 8.44 57.95
N ARG A 38 7.53 8.88 58.54
CA ARG A 38 7.35 9.62 59.83
C ARG A 38 8.29 10.85 59.89
N MET A 39 7.89 12.09 60.18
CA MET A 39 6.87 12.61 61.09
C MET A 39 6.71 14.14 60.86
N THR A 40 5.47 14.63 60.98
CA THR A 40 5.03 15.87 61.66
C THR A 40 5.90 17.15 61.67
N GLY A 41 5.28 18.25 61.25
CA GLY A 41 5.66 19.60 61.65
C GLY A 41 4.57 20.61 61.30
N SER A 42 3.59 20.78 62.19
CA SER A 42 2.63 21.89 62.15
C SER A 42 3.04 22.99 63.13
N LEU A 43 2.64 24.22 62.78
CA LEU A 43 2.25 25.35 63.65
C LEU A 43 3.24 26.53 63.78
N ALA A 44 2.82 27.69 63.24
CA ALA A 44 2.80 29.02 63.88
C ALA A 44 2.36 30.07 62.82
N ALA A 45 1.10 30.51 62.78
CA ALA A 45 0.50 31.63 63.53
C ALA A 45 0.93 33.03 63.01
N ARG A 46 0.14 33.65 62.12
CA ARG A 46 -0.87 34.74 62.35
C ARG A 46 -0.32 36.09 62.82
N ILE A 47 -0.42 37.12 61.97
CA ILE A 47 -0.71 38.54 62.31
C ILE A 47 -1.55 39.11 61.13
N ALA A 48 -2.88 39.24 61.30
CA ALA A 48 -3.64 40.46 61.57
C ALA A 48 -3.70 41.43 60.36
N ALA A 49 -4.82 41.51 59.65
CA ALA A 49 -6.00 42.35 59.91
C ALA A 49 -5.96 43.66 59.12
N GLY A 50 -6.95 43.84 58.23
CA GLY A 50 -7.10 45.02 57.39
C GLY A 50 -8.30 44.87 56.46
N LEU A 51 -9.51 44.99 57.02
CA LEU A 51 -10.75 45.17 56.28
C LEU A 51 -10.69 46.50 55.49
N LEU A 52 -11.00 46.48 54.20
CA LEU A 52 -12.04 47.32 53.56
C LEU A 52 -12.00 47.19 52.03
N GLY A 53 -13.14 46.79 51.47
CA GLY A 53 -13.72 47.23 50.19
C GLY A 53 -12.80 47.46 48.98
N THR A 54 -12.81 46.49 48.06
CA THR A 54 -12.72 46.75 46.62
C THR A 54 -13.10 45.47 45.86
N THR A 55 -14.39 45.28 45.58
CA THR A 55 -14.85 44.28 44.61
C THR A 55 -14.53 44.78 43.21
N LEU A 56 -13.30 44.54 42.77
CA LEU A 56 -12.85 44.73 41.39
C LEU A 56 -13.09 43.44 40.58
N THR A 57 -13.98 43.57 39.62
CA THR A 57 -14.28 42.73 38.44
C THR A 57 -13.28 41.62 38.06
N LEU A 58 -13.73 40.36 38.06
CA LEU A 58 -13.28 39.36 37.11
C LEU A 58 -14.45 38.98 36.19
N SER A 59 -14.69 39.82 35.17
CA SER A 59 -15.45 39.37 34.01
C SER A 59 -14.57 38.38 33.27
N ALA A 60 -14.75 37.09 33.56
CA ALA A 60 -14.08 36.02 32.85
C ALA A 60 -14.56 36.04 31.40
N CYS A 61 -13.80 36.69 30.52
CA CYS A 61 -13.82 36.34 29.11
C CYS A 61 -13.35 34.90 29.03
N ALA A 62 -14.28 33.95 29.05
CA ALA A 62 -14.02 32.60 28.63
C ALA A 62 -13.67 32.68 27.15
N THR A 63 -12.38 32.85 26.84
CA THR A 63 -11.85 32.53 25.53
C THR A 63 -11.95 31.02 25.42
N THR A 64 -13.13 30.55 24.99
CA THR A 64 -13.28 29.20 24.49
C THR A 64 -12.22 29.05 23.40
N PRO A 65 -11.22 28.16 23.53
CA PRO A 65 -10.38 27.88 22.38
C PRO A 65 -11.32 27.37 21.31
N ILE A 66 -11.51 28.16 20.25
CA ILE A 66 -12.00 27.63 19.00
C ILE A 66 -10.90 26.66 18.61
N VAL A 67 -11.08 25.38 18.93
CA VAL A 67 -10.34 24.30 18.30
C VAL A 67 -10.74 24.41 16.85
N GLY A 68 -9.94 25.16 16.08
CA GLY A 68 -10.08 25.20 14.65
C GLY A 68 -10.01 23.75 14.20
N VAL A 69 -11.10 23.25 13.62
CA VAL A 69 -11.05 22.02 12.84
C VAL A 69 -10.10 22.35 11.70
N LEU A 70 -8.83 21.97 11.88
CA LEU A 70 -7.88 21.92 10.78
C LEU A 70 -8.55 21.05 9.71
N PRO A 71 -8.61 21.49 8.44
CA PRO A 71 -9.06 20.63 7.38
C PRO A 71 -8.28 19.32 7.49
N SER A 72 -8.97 18.20 7.70
CA SER A 72 -8.31 16.90 7.58
C SER A 72 -7.64 16.88 6.23
N ALA A 73 -6.32 16.69 6.21
CA ALA A 73 -5.59 16.53 4.97
C ALA A 73 -6.33 15.46 4.16
N SER A 74 -6.79 15.83 2.95
CA SER A 74 -7.46 14.88 2.07
C SER A 74 -6.56 13.67 1.94
N ALA A 75 -7.12 12.48 2.18
CA ALA A 75 -6.39 11.25 1.90
C ALA A 75 -5.87 11.33 0.45
N PRO A 76 -4.61 10.93 0.19
CA PRO A 76 -4.09 10.89 -1.16
C PRO A 76 -5.02 10.05 -2.04
N VAL A 77 -5.38 10.57 -3.22
CA VAL A 77 -6.16 9.81 -4.19
C VAL A 77 -5.35 8.55 -4.55
N PRO A 78 -5.93 7.34 -4.45
CA PRO A 78 -5.24 6.11 -4.81
C PRO A 78 -4.78 6.16 -6.27
N VAL A 79 -3.54 5.75 -6.53
CA VAL A 79 -3.04 5.62 -7.89
C VAL A 79 -3.62 4.36 -8.51
N VAL A 80 -4.45 4.51 -9.53
CA VAL A 80 -4.97 3.40 -10.33
C VAL A 80 -4.26 3.41 -11.68
N TYR A 81 -3.50 2.36 -11.95
CA TYR A 81 -2.73 2.19 -13.17
C TYR A 81 -3.42 1.21 -14.12
N ALA A 82 -3.85 1.69 -15.29
CA ALA A 82 -4.34 0.85 -16.37
C ALA A 82 -3.26 0.69 -17.45
N ALA A 83 -2.88 -0.56 -17.75
CA ALA A 83 -1.98 -0.88 -18.84
C ALA A 83 -2.77 -1.51 -20.00
N ILE A 84 -2.77 -0.84 -21.15
CA ILE A 84 -3.45 -1.24 -22.38
C ILE A 84 -2.39 -1.68 -23.38
N GLY A 85 -2.63 -2.77 -24.11
CA GLY A 85 -1.71 -3.18 -25.18
C GLY A 85 -1.83 -4.63 -25.59
N ALA A 86 -0.82 -5.13 -26.30
CA ALA A 86 -0.85 -6.48 -26.84
C ALA A 86 -0.08 -7.50 -25.99
N SER A 87 0.62 -8.43 -26.65
CA SER A 87 1.37 -9.54 -26.06
C SER A 87 2.43 -9.06 -25.06
N GLU A 88 3.10 -7.95 -25.36
CA GLU A 88 4.15 -7.35 -24.54
C GLU A 88 3.59 -6.82 -23.22
N THR A 89 2.43 -6.13 -23.28
CA THR A 89 1.71 -5.64 -22.11
C THR A 89 1.16 -6.81 -21.29
N TYR A 90 0.59 -7.83 -21.94
CA TYR A 90 0.14 -9.06 -21.27
C TYR A 90 1.27 -9.79 -20.53
N GLY A 91 2.50 -9.71 -21.06
CA GLY A 91 3.70 -10.33 -20.49
C GLY A 91 4.22 -11.56 -21.24
N ILE A 92 3.89 -11.71 -22.52
CA ILE A 92 4.49 -12.76 -23.36
C ILE A 92 6.00 -12.53 -23.46
N GLY A 93 6.78 -13.59 -23.26
CA GLY A 93 8.25 -13.54 -23.19
C GLY A 93 8.80 -13.43 -21.77
N ALA A 94 7.98 -13.07 -20.78
CA ALA A 94 8.36 -13.15 -19.37
C ALA A 94 8.20 -14.59 -18.84
N THR A 95 9.12 -15.02 -17.96
CA THR A 95 9.00 -16.32 -17.26
C THR A 95 7.86 -16.29 -16.24
N ASP A 96 7.74 -15.19 -15.50
CA ASP A 96 6.61 -14.92 -14.60
C ASP A 96 6.02 -13.54 -14.92
N ARG A 97 4.92 -13.51 -15.69
CA ARG A 97 4.25 -12.27 -16.09
C ARG A 97 3.77 -11.42 -14.90
N TYR A 98 3.47 -12.03 -13.75
CA TYR A 98 3.02 -11.31 -12.55
C TYR A 98 4.17 -10.69 -11.75
N ARG A 99 5.40 -10.85 -12.23
CA ARG A 99 6.60 -10.21 -11.63
C ARG A 99 7.44 -9.46 -12.65
N GLN A 100 7.46 -9.93 -13.89
CA GLN A 100 8.46 -9.56 -14.90
C GLN A 100 7.87 -8.92 -16.16
N ALA A 101 6.55 -8.95 -16.36
CA ALA A 101 5.95 -8.18 -17.45
C ALA A 101 6.27 -6.68 -17.24
N TRP A 102 6.55 -5.95 -18.31
CA TRP A 102 6.98 -4.56 -18.18
C TRP A 102 5.99 -3.66 -17.40
N PRO A 103 4.64 -3.83 -17.50
CA PRO A 103 3.73 -3.03 -16.68
C PRO A 103 3.85 -3.38 -15.20
N GLN A 104 4.16 -4.64 -14.88
CA GLN A 104 4.36 -5.09 -13.51
C GLN A 104 5.66 -4.52 -12.92
N VAL A 105 6.74 -4.49 -13.71
CA VAL A 105 8.01 -3.88 -13.30
C VAL A 105 7.81 -2.38 -13.07
N PHE A 106 7.16 -1.67 -14.01
CA PHE A 106 6.83 -0.26 -13.84
C PHE A 106 5.97 -0.01 -12.60
N PHE A 107 4.93 -0.82 -12.39
CA PHE A 107 4.07 -0.74 -11.22
C PHE A 107 4.85 -0.91 -9.90
N ASN A 108 5.72 -1.90 -9.82
CA ASN A 108 6.48 -2.20 -8.61
C ASN A 108 7.58 -1.17 -8.32
N ASP A 109 8.27 -0.70 -9.36
CA ASP A 109 9.50 0.07 -9.22
C ASP A 109 9.27 1.59 -9.22
N VAL A 110 8.18 2.06 -9.85
CA VAL A 110 7.92 3.49 -10.07
C VAL A 110 6.72 4.02 -9.29
N LEU A 111 5.67 3.22 -9.13
CA LEU A 111 4.42 3.68 -8.50
C LEU A 111 4.46 3.51 -6.96
N PRO A 112 3.70 4.33 -6.21
CA PRO A 112 3.63 4.17 -4.76
C PRO A 112 3.04 2.81 -4.39
N ARG A 113 3.45 2.25 -3.24
CA ARG A 113 2.97 0.93 -2.76
C ARG A 113 1.46 0.82 -2.59
N SER A 114 0.76 1.95 -2.47
CA SER A 114 -0.70 2.02 -2.39
C SER A 114 -1.39 2.00 -3.77
N ALA A 115 -0.63 1.94 -4.87
CA ALA A 115 -1.18 1.86 -6.20
C ALA A 115 -1.85 0.50 -6.47
N VAL A 116 -2.76 0.48 -7.43
CA VAL A 116 -3.38 -0.74 -7.97
C VAL A 116 -3.13 -0.81 -9.47
N LEU A 117 -2.71 -1.97 -9.96
CA LEU A 117 -2.51 -2.25 -11.39
C LEU A 117 -3.69 -3.06 -11.95
N TYR A 118 -4.23 -2.59 -13.07
CA TYR A 118 -5.07 -3.35 -13.97
C TYR A 118 -4.35 -3.51 -15.31
N ASN A 119 -3.97 -4.74 -15.65
CA ASN A 119 -3.35 -5.06 -16.93
C ASN A 119 -4.43 -5.60 -17.87
N PHE A 120 -4.81 -4.79 -18.86
CA PHE A 120 -5.84 -5.11 -19.84
C PHE A 120 -5.30 -5.76 -21.10
N GLY A 121 -3.97 -5.90 -21.23
CA GLY A 121 -3.39 -6.25 -22.51
C GLY A 121 -3.88 -7.58 -23.08
N ILE A 122 -4.29 -7.61 -24.34
CA ILE A 122 -4.79 -8.81 -25.02
C ILE A 122 -3.75 -9.26 -26.06
N PRO A 123 -3.15 -10.47 -25.93
CA PRO A 123 -2.20 -10.97 -26.91
C PRO A 123 -2.75 -10.95 -28.33
N GLY A 124 -1.98 -10.38 -29.26
CA GLY A 124 -2.39 -10.26 -30.66
C GLY A 124 -3.38 -9.14 -30.98
N ALA A 125 -3.80 -8.32 -30.01
CA ALA A 125 -4.69 -7.20 -30.28
C ALA A 125 -4.06 -6.14 -31.19
N THR A 126 -4.86 -5.65 -32.12
CA THR A 126 -4.60 -4.42 -32.90
C THR A 126 -5.08 -3.19 -32.13
N THR A 127 -4.74 -2.00 -32.61
CA THR A 127 -5.23 -0.74 -32.03
C THR A 127 -6.76 -0.66 -32.04
N ALA A 128 -7.39 -1.01 -33.16
CA ALA A 128 -8.85 -1.04 -33.28
C ALA A 128 -9.51 -2.01 -32.28
N GLN A 129 -8.90 -3.18 -32.06
CA GLN A 129 -9.40 -4.16 -31.09
C GLN A 129 -9.22 -3.67 -29.65
N ALA A 130 -8.08 -3.06 -29.30
CA ALA A 130 -7.87 -2.51 -27.97
C ALA A 130 -8.86 -1.38 -27.65
N LEU A 131 -9.19 -0.53 -28.63
CA LEU A 131 -10.25 0.49 -28.49
C LEU A 131 -11.62 -0.12 -28.15
N GLN A 132 -11.93 -1.27 -28.74
CA GLN A 132 -13.22 -1.95 -28.54
C GLN A 132 -13.25 -2.79 -27.25
N ASP A 133 -12.17 -3.51 -26.94
CA ASP A 133 -12.17 -4.59 -25.96
C ASP A 133 -11.45 -4.22 -24.66
N GLU A 134 -10.44 -3.34 -24.70
CA GLU A 134 -9.62 -2.97 -23.52
C GLU A 134 -10.05 -1.63 -22.92
N VAL A 135 -10.25 -0.61 -23.76
CA VAL A 135 -10.51 0.78 -23.33
C VAL A 135 -11.78 0.92 -22.49
N PRO A 136 -12.93 0.29 -22.81
CA PRO A 136 -14.13 0.44 -21.98
C PRO A 136 -13.91 -0.05 -20.53
N ALA A 137 -13.22 -1.18 -20.36
CA ALA A 137 -12.89 -1.72 -19.05
C ALA A 137 -11.84 -0.86 -18.33
N ALA A 138 -10.85 -0.34 -19.06
CA ALA A 138 -9.87 0.57 -18.51
C ALA A 138 -10.51 1.86 -17.99
N ILE A 139 -11.44 2.48 -18.73
CA ILE A 139 -12.16 3.68 -18.30
C ILE A 139 -13.00 3.39 -17.05
N ALA A 140 -13.67 2.23 -17.00
CA ALA A 140 -14.47 1.82 -15.85
C ALA A 140 -13.65 1.64 -14.57
N ALA A 141 -12.33 1.43 -14.68
CA ALA A 141 -11.43 1.37 -13.54
C ALA A 141 -11.06 2.75 -12.96
N HIS A 142 -11.49 3.87 -13.59
CA HIS A 142 -11.15 5.24 -13.21
C HIS A 142 -9.63 5.46 -12.98
N PRO A 143 -8.78 5.15 -13.99
CA PRO A 143 -7.34 5.20 -13.84
C PRO A 143 -6.84 6.64 -13.67
N THR A 144 -5.80 6.79 -12.85
CA THR A 144 -5.04 8.03 -12.71
C THR A 144 -3.76 8.01 -13.55
N VAL A 145 -3.32 6.81 -13.96
CA VAL A 145 -2.18 6.58 -14.85
C VAL A 145 -2.61 5.57 -15.90
N VAL A 146 -2.34 5.87 -17.17
CA VAL A 146 -2.60 4.96 -18.29
C VAL A 146 -1.34 4.85 -19.12
N THR A 147 -0.99 3.62 -19.50
CA THR A 147 -0.01 3.36 -20.55
C THR A 147 -0.68 2.60 -21.69
N VAL A 148 -0.24 2.89 -22.92
CA VAL A 148 -0.75 2.27 -24.13
C VAL A 148 0.44 1.81 -24.97
N TRP A 149 0.50 0.52 -25.28
CA TRP A 149 1.53 -0.06 -26.14
C TRP A 149 0.90 -0.96 -27.20
N LEU A 150 0.74 -0.42 -28.41
CA LEU A 150 0.11 -1.07 -29.56
C LEU A 150 0.87 -0.63 -30.83
N ASN A 151 1.31 -1.57 -31.66
CA ASN A 151 1.73 -1.32 -33.04
C ASN A 151 2.02 -2.62 -33.82
N VAL A 152 2.58 -3.65 -33.16
CA VAL A 152 3.17 -4.80 -33.85
C VAL A 152 2.12 -5.58 -34.63
N ASN A 153 0.94 -5.78 -34.04
CA ASN A 153 -0.13 -6.54 -34.70
C ASN A 153 -0.78 -5.78 -35.84
N ASP A 154 -0.91 -4.45 -35.73
CA ASP A 154 -1.38 -3.58 -36.80
C ASP A 154 -0.44 -3.68 -38.01
N LEU A 155 0.88 -3.61 -37.78
CA LEU A 155 1.90 -3.77 -38.81
C LEU A 155 1.87 -5.15 -39.46
N ILE A 156 1.79 -6.22 -38.67
CA ILE A 156 1.70 -7.60 -39.17
C ILE A 156 0.45 -7.81 -40.03
N ARG A 157 -0.65 -7.15 -39.68
CA ARG A 157 -1.93 -7.24 -40.40
C ARG A 157 -2.06 -6.24 -41.55
N GLY A 158 -1.07 -5.38 -41.75
CA GLY A 158 -1.10 -4.36 -42.82
C GLY A 158 -2.16 -3.28 -42.60
N VAL A 159 -2.51 -2.98 -41.36
CA VAL A 159 -3.40 -1.84 -41.02
C VAL A 159 -2.68 -0.55 -41.41
N SER A 160 -3.35 0.33 -42.15
CA SER A 160 -2.75 1.60 -42.54
C SER A 160 -2.81 2.58 -41.37
N ALA A 161 -1.86 3.52 -41.29
CA ALA A 161 -1.87 4.54 -40.23
C ALA A 161 -3.02 5.56 -40.36
N ALA A 162 -3.74 5.55 -41.48
CA ALA A 162 -4.87 6.44 -41.73
C ALA A 162 -6.22 5.83 -41.30
N ASP A 163 -6.25 4.52 -41.01
CA ASP A 163 -7.41 3.79 -40.51
C ASP A 163 -7.45 3.83 -38.97
#